data_AF-A0A655FV84-F1
#
_entry.id   AF-A0A655FV84-F1
#
_cell.length_a   1.000
_cell.length_b   1.000
_cell.length_c   1.000
_cell.angle_alpha   90.00
_cell.angle_beta   90.00
_cell.angle_gamma   90.00
#
_symmetry.space_group_name_H-M   'P 1'
#
loop_
_entity.id
_entity.type
_entity.pdbx_description
1 polymer ?
#
loop_
_entity_poly.entity_id
_entity_poly.type
_entity_poly.pdbx_seq_one_letter_code
_entity_poly.pdbx_strand_id
1 'polypeptide(L)'
;MSSVPAVRTRLVELQRTMAEGPGSIVVEGRDIGTVVFPDAPVKIFLTASAETRARRRNAQNVAAGLADDYDGVLADVRRRDHLDSTRAVSPLQAAGDAVIVDTSDMTEAEVVAHLLELVTRRSEAVR
;
A
#
# COMPACT_ATOMS: atom_id res chain seq x y z
N MET A 1 1.21 -9.72 3.75
CA MET A 1 0.34 -10.90 3.51
C MET A 1 1.20 -12.16 3.44
N SER A 2 0.74 -13.25 4.05
CA SER A 2 1.47 -14.53 4.10
C SER A 2 1.59 -15.16 2.70
N SER A 3 2.73 -15.80 2.41
CA SER A 3 2.93 -16.65 1.22
C SER A 3 2.35 -18.05 1.36
N VAL A 4 1.94 -18.44 2.58
CA VAL A 4 1.33 -19.75 2.87
C VAL A 4 -0.18 -19.68 2.57
N PRO A 5 -0.71 -20.45 1.61
CA PRO A 5 -2.11 -20.35 1.18
C PRO A 5 -3.13 -20.49 2.31
N ALA A 6 -2.96 -21.46 3.21
CA ALA A 6 -3.90 -21.68 4.31
C ALA A 6 -3.96 -20.49 5.29
N VAL A 7 -2.80 -19.92 5.62
CA VAL A 7 -2.72 -18.71 6.47
C VAL A 7 -3.39 -17.53 5.76
N ARG A 8 -3.13 -17.40 4.46
CA ARG A 8 -3.71 -16.33 3.64
C ARG A 8 -5.24 -16.40 3.61
N THR A 9 -5.81 -17.57 3.32
CA THR A 9 -7.28 -17.76 3.32
C THR A 9 -7.88 -17.27 4.62
N ARG A 10 -7.32 -17.69 5.76
CA ARG A 10 -7.82 -17.30 7.07
C ARG A 10 -7.70 -15.79 7.33
N LEU A 11 -6.60 -15.17 6.93
CA LEU A 11 -6.40 -13.73 7.07
C LEU A 11 -7.36 -12.92 6.18
N VAL A 12 -7.68 -13.39 4.98
CA VAL A 12 -8.65 -12.72 4.10
C VAL A 12 -10.05 -12.77 4.70
N GLU A 13 -10.47 -13.93 5.23
CA GLU A 13 -11.75 -14.06 5.93
C GLU A 13 -11.84 -13.07 7.10
N LEU A 14 -10.81 -13.02 7.95
CA LEU A 14 -10.78 -12.12 9.10
C LEU A 14 -10.87 -10.65 8.68
N GLN A 15 -10.15 -10.24 7.63
CA GLN A 15 -10.23 -8.87 7.11
C GLN A 15 -11.64 -8.52 6.64
N ARG A 16 -12.31 -9.44 5.94
CA ARG A 16 -13.69 -9.24 5.46
C ARG A 16 -14.67 -9.12 6.62
N THR A 17 -14.59 -10.01 7.61
CA THR A 17 -15.45 -9.93 8.81
C THR A 17 -15.22 -8.62 9.58
N MET A 18 -13.99 -8.13 9.67
CA MET A 18 -13.71 -6.82 10.29
C MET A 18 -14.35 -5.65 9.54
N ALA A 19 -14.61 -5.81 8.23
CA ALA A 19 -15.22 -4.80 7.39
C ALA A 19 -16.75 -4.80 7.37
N GLU A 20 -17.39 -5.81 7.95
CA GLU A 20 -18.87 -5.91 8.04
C GLU A 20 -19.47 -5.02 9.14
N GLY A 21 -18.63 -4.41 9.98
CA GLY A 21 -19.06 -3.52 11.06
C GLY A 21 -19.70 -2.21 10.56
N PRO A 22 -20.49 -1.53 11.40
CA PRO A 22 -21.07 -0.23 11.04
C PRO A 22 -19.97 0.82 10.86
N GLY A 23 -20.02 1.58 9.76
CA GLY A 23 -19.12 2.70 9.47
C GLY A 23 -18.31 2.52 8.18
N SER A 24 -17.41 3.46 7.93
CA SER A 24 -16.43 3.38 6.83
C SER A 24 -15.08 2.96 7.39
N ILE A 25 -14.36 2.12 6.65
CA ILE A 25 -13.03 1.67 7.02
C ILE A 25 -12.01 2.03 5.95
N VAL A 26 -10.75 2.17 6.38
CA VAL A 26 -9.59 2.22 5.48
C VAL A 26 -8.79 0.95 5.70
N VAL A 27 -8.53 0.21 4.63
CA VAL A 27 -7.74 -1.02 4.67
C VAL A 27 -6.49 -0.82 3.83
N GLU A 28 -5.33 -1.06 4.44
CA GLU A 28 -4.02 -0.91 3.82
C GLU A 28 -3.37 -2.29 3.63
N GLY A 29 -2.72 -2.48 2.49
CA GLY A 29 -2.10 -3.74 2.13
C GLY A 29 -1.81 -3.85 0.63
N ARG A 30 -1.31 -5.01 0.20
CA ARG A 30 -0.74 -5.18 -1.15
C ARG A 30 -1.75 -5.60 -2.22
N ASP A 31 -2.79 -6.29 -1.81
CA ASP A 31 -3.77 -6.97 -2.65
C ASP A 31 -5.20 -6.72 -2.17
N ILE A 32 -5.39 -5.63 -1.44
CA ILE A 32 -6.68 -5.22 -0.89
C ILE A 32 -7.67 -5.00 -2.02
N GLY A 33 -7.35 -4.12 -2.97
CA GLY A 33 -8.23 -3.79 -4.09
C GLY A 33 -8.33 -4.85 -5.20
N THR A 34 -7.48 -5.89 -5.18
CA THR A 34 -7.44 -6.94 -6.21
C THR A 34 -7.98 -8.29 -5.73
N VAL A 35 -7.86 -8.59 -4.42
CA VAL A 35 -8.23 -9.90 -3.86
C VAL A 35 -9.14 -9.78 -2.64
N VAL A 36 -8.79 -8.95 -1.65
CA VAL A 36 -9.53 -8.91 -0.38
C VAL A 36 -10.90 -8.25 -0.56
N PHE A 37 -10.91 -7.03 -1.14
CA PHE A 37 -12.07 -6.20 -1.44
C PHE A 37 -12.03 -5.74 -2.92
N PRO A 38 -12.25 -6.66 -3.87
CA PRO A 38 -12.25 -6.33 -5.30
C PRO A 38 -13.42 -5.40 -5.68
N ASP A 39 -14.43 -5.25 -4.84
CA ASP A 39 -15.58 -4.37 -5.07
C ASP A 39 -15.53 -3.09 -4.22
N ALA A 40 -14.38 -2.78 -3.62
CA ALA A 40 -14.22 -1.55 -2.84
C ALA A 40 -14.53 -0.31 -3.72
N PRO A 41 -15.37 0.63 -3.27
CA PRO A 41 -15.80 1.78 -4.08
C PRO A 41 -14.65 2.77 -4.35
N VAL A 42 -13.66 2.80 -3.47
CA VAL A 42 -12.45 3.61 -3.61
C VAL A 42 -11.23 2.72 -3.43
N LYS A 43 -10.37 2.68 -4.46
CA LYS A 43 -9.10 1.95 -4.46
C LYS A 43 -7.99 2.91 -4.84
N ILE A 44 -6.95 2.95 -4.02
CA ILE A 44 -5.81 3.83 -4.21
C ILE A 44 -4.55 2.97 -4.17
N PHE A 45 -3.72 3.10 -5.20
CA PHE A 45 -2.42 2.47 -5.27
C PHE A 45 -1.34 3.54 -5.06
N LEU A 46 -0.84 3.62 -3.83
CA LEU A 46 0.26 4.52 -3.48
C LEU A 46 1.58 3.97 -4.02
N THR A 47 2.34 4.80 -4.72
CA THR A 47 3.68 4.47 -5.19
C THR A 47 4.67 5.59 -4.89
N ALA A 48 5.96 5.28 -5.03
CA ALA A 48 7.06 6.23 -5.02
C ALA A 48 8.30 5.54 -5.60
N SER A 49 9.24 6.32 -6.14
CA SER A 49 10.53 5.82 -6.60
C SER A 49 11.26 5.02 -5.50
N ALA A 50 12.06 4.04 -5.92
CA ALA A 50 12.86 3.25 -4.97
C ALA A 50 13.83 4.15 -4.19
N GLU A 51 14.38 5.15 -4.87
CA GLU A 51 15.30 6.15 -4.35
C GLU A 51 14.64 7.00 -3.25
N THR A 52 13.41 7.48 -3.49
CA THR A 52 12.66 8.24 -2.47
C THR A 52 12.32 7.36 -1.26
N ARG A 53 11.85 6.13 -1.49
CA ARG A 53 11.55 5.21 -0.38
C ARG A 53 12.79 4.84 0.43
N ALA A 54 13.92 4.60 -0.24
CA ALA A 54 15.19 4.33 0.42
C ALA A 54 15.68 5.52 1.25
N ARG A 55 15.59 6.75 0.71
CA ARG A 55 15.94 7.99 1.41
C ARG A 55 15.11 8.17 2.68
N ARG A 56 13.78 8.04 2.57
CA ARG A 56 12.84 8.13 3.72
C ARG A 56 13.16 7.09 4.78
N ARG A 57 13.40 5.83 4.35
CA ARG A 57 13.72 4.74 5.27
C ARG A 57 15.07 4.93 5.97
N ASN A 58 16.10 5.36 5.24
CA ASN A 58 17.41 5.60 5.81
C ASN A 58 17.36 6.77 6.83
N ALA A 59 16.64 7.85 6.52
CA ALA A 59 16.42 8.93 7.48
C ALA A 59 15.73 8.45 8.77
N GLN A 60 14.73 7.56 8.66
CA GLN A 60 14.10 6.93 9.83
C GLN A 60 15.08 6.07 10.64
N ASN A 61 15.93 5.30 9.96
CA ASN A 61 16.96 4.48 10.61
C ASN A 61 17.95 5.35 11.40
N VAL A 62 18.48 6.41 10.77
CA VAL A 62 19.41 7.36 11.41
C VAL A 62 18.75 8.05 12.61
N ALA A 63 17.50 8.49 12.47
CA ALA A 63 16.73 9.08 13.58
C ALA A 63 16.50 8.09 14.75
N ALA A 64 16.48 6.80 14.46
CA ALA A 64 16.37 5.72 15.45
C ALA A 64 17.73 5.24 16.02
N GLY A 65 18.84 5.90 15.65
CA GLY A 65 20.19 5.56 16.13
C GLY A 65 20.85 4.37 15.40
N LEU A 66 20.31 3.95 14.25
CA LEU A 66 20.94 2.96 13.37
C LEU A 66 21.95 3.61 12.42
N ALA A 67 22.78 2.78 11.79
CA ALA A 67 23.78 3.25 10.82
C ALA A 67 23.14 3.94 9.61
N ASP A 68 23.83 4.97 9.10
CA ASP A 68 23.54 5.59 7.82
C ASP A 68 24.07 4.67 6.69
N ASP A 69 23.16 3.92 6.07
CA ASP A 69 23.46 2.95 5.01
C ASP A 69 22.42 3.06 3.89
N TYR A 70 22.45 4.19 3.19
CA TYR A 70 21.55 4.43 2.06
C TYR A 70 21.63 3.34 0.98
N ASP A 71 22.85 2.92 0.61
CA ASP A 71 23.06 1.97 -0.48
C ASP A 71 22.51 0.59 -0.13
N GLY A 72 22.74 0.12 1.10
CA GLY A 72 22.16 -1.11 1.61
C GLY A 72 20.63 -1.03 1.63
N VAL A 73 20.07 0.06 2.14
CA VAL A 73 18.61 0.27 2.15
C VAL A 73 18.02 0.31 0.75
N LEU A 74 18.66 0.97 -0.22
CA LEU A 74 18.20 1.04 -1.61
C LEU A 74 18.21 -0.33 -2.28
N ALA A 75 19.29 -1.09 -2.12
CA ALA A 75 19.38 -2.46 -2.63
C ALA A 75 18.25 -3.33 -2.06
N ASP A 76 17.97 -3.19 -0.77
CA ASP A 76 16.95 -3.97 -0.09
C ASP A 76 15.53 -3.59 -0.52
N VAL A 77 15.27 -2.30 -0.76
CA VAL A 77 14.00 -1.79 -1.33
C VAL A 77 13.79 -2.39 -2.72
N ARG A 78 14.75 -2.26 -3.63
CA ARG A 78 14.64 -2.78 -5.01
C ARG A 78 14.42 -4.30 -5.04
N ARG A 79 15.13 -5.02 -4.18
CA ARG A 79 14.97 -6.48 -4.04
C ARG A 79 13.57 -6.84 -3.59
N ARG A 80 13.02 -6.14 -2.60
CA ARG A 80 11.64 -6.36 -2.11
C ARG A 80 10.61 -6.06 -3.20
N ASP A 81 10.75 -4.96 -3.91
CA ASP A 81 9.83 -4.60 -5.00
C ASP A 81 9.80 -5.67 -6.09
N HIS A 82 10.97 -6.16 -6.49
CA HIS A 82 11.06 -7.25 -7.45
C HIS A 82 10.35 -8.50 -6.93
N LEU A 83 10.68 -8.94 -5.71
CA LEU A 83 10.04 -10.12 -5.11
C LEU A 83 8.53 -9.95 -4.91
N ASP A 84 8.05 -8.75 -4.64
CA ASP A 84 6.63 -8.52 -4.40
C ASP A 84 5.82 -8.44 -5.70
N SER A 85 6.41 -7.89 -6.77
CA SER A 85 5.78 -7.79 -8.09
C SER A 85 5.81 -9.10 -8.89
N THR A 86 6.81 -9.98 -8.65
CA THR A 86 6.96 -11.24 -9.40
C THR A 86 6.40 -12.48 -8.69
N ARG A 87 5.79 -12.33 -7.51
CA ARG A 87 5.13 -13.46 -6.81
C ARG A 87 4.03 -14.08 -7.65
N ALA A 88 4.03 -15.41 -7.71
CA ALA A 88 2.98 -16.18 -8.40
C ALA A 88 1.58 -16.00 -7.78
N VAL A 89 1.49 -15.74 -6.48
CA VAL A 89 0.23 -15.56 -5.75
C VAL A 89 0.15 -14.14 -5.21
N SER A 90 -0.87 -13.40 -5.63
CA SER A 90 -1.17 -12.03 -5.20
C SER A 90 0.03 -11.08 -5.36
N PRO A 91 0.55 -10.91 -6.58
CA PRO A 91 1.60 -9.95 -6.86
C PRO A 91 1.15 -8.54 -6.47
N LEU A 92 2.10 -7.70 -6.04
CA LEU A 92 1.84 -6.29 -5.83
C LEU A 92 1.54 -5.64 -7.18
N GLN A 93 0.26 -5.37 -7.43
CA GLN A 93 -0.22 -4.68 -8.61
C GLN A 93 -1.40 -3.78 -8.27
N ALA A 94 -1.53 -2.67 -8.98
CA ALA A 94 -2.74 -1.86 -8.93
C ALA A 94 -3.94 -2.66 -9.47
N ALA A 95 -5.10 -2.51 -8.83
CA ALA A 95 -6.36 -2.96 -9.43
C ALA A 95 -6.64 -2.13 -10.70
N GLY A 96 -7.33 -2.71 -11.68
CA GLY A 96 -7.59 -2.03 -12.96
C GLY A 96 -8.37 -0.72 -12.83
N ASP A 97 -9.14 -0.57 -11.74
CA ASP A 97 -9.94 0.61 -11.39
C ASP A 97 -9.35 1.44 -10.24
N ALA A 98 -8.12 1.14 -9.80
CA ALA A 98 -7.44 1.90 -8.76
C ALA A 98 -6.88 3.23 -9.29
N VAL A 99 -6.89 4.26 -8.45
CA VAL A 99 -6.15 5.49 -8.70
C VAL A 99 -4.70 5.30 -8.30
N ILE A 100 -3.77 5.46 -9.23
CA ILE A 100 -2.34 5.47 -8.93
C ILE A 100 -1.95 6.86 -8.43
N VAL A 101 -1.32 6.92 -7.26
CA VAL A 101 -0.84 8.16 -6.65
C VAL A 101 0.66 8.02 -6.42
N ASP A 102 1.45 8.75 -7.20
CA ASP A 102 2.89 8.86 -6.99
C ASP A 102 3.19 9.92 -5.93
N THR A 103 3.79 9.47 -4.82
CA THR A 103 4.11 10.29 -3.66
C THR A 103 5.58 10.69 -3.60
N SER A 104 6.34 10.47 -4.68
CA SER A 104 7.80 10.69 -4.73
C SER A 104 8.21 12.10 -4.29
N ASP A 105 7.44 13.09 -4.71
CA ASP A 105 7.70 14.52 -4.46
C ASP A 105 6.70 15.15 -3.49
N MET A 106 5.95 14.32 -2.76
CA MET A 106 4.94 14.77 -1.79
C MET A 106 5.44 14.62 -0.35
N THR A 107 5.08 15.57 0.49
CA THR A 107 5.11 15.46 1.96
C THR A 107 3.95 14.61 2.46
N GLU A 108 4.04 14.13 3.70
CA GLU A 108 2.94 13.37 4.33
C GLU A 108 1.62 14.16 4.34
N ALA A 109 1.67 15.46 4.66
CA ALA A 109 0.49 16.31 4.68
C ALA A 109 -0.15 16.46 3.29
N GLU A 110 0.67 16.62 2.24
CA GLU A 110 0.18 16.68 0.86
C GLU A 110 -0.44 15.35 0.42
N VAL A 111 0.17 14.22 0.81
CA VAL A 111 -0.41 12.89 0.54
C VAL A 111 -1.78 12.79 1.19
N VAL A 112 -1.89 13.07 2.50
CA VAL A 112 -3.17 12.98 3.22
C VAL A 112 -4.24 13.88 2.58
N ALA A 113 -3.90 15.13 2.27
CA ALA A 113 -4.82 16.07 1.62
C ALA A 113 -5.30 15.54 0.26
N HIS A 114 -4.38 15.03 -0.56
CA HIS A 114 -4.72 14.48 -1.87
C HIS A 114 -5.60 13.23 -1.77
N LEU A 115 -5.32 12.33 -0.80
CA LEU A 115 -6.13 11.13 -0.58
C LEU A 115 -7.55 11.48 -0.12
N LEU A 116 -7.70 12.45 0.79
CA LEU A 116 -9.01 12.91 1.25
C LEU A 116 -9.83 13.50 0.10
N GLU A 117 -9.21 14.29 -0.77
CA GLU A 117 -9.86 14.84 -1.96
C GLU A 117 -10.33 13.73 -2.90
N LEU A 118 -9.47 12.74 -3.19
CA LEU A 118 -9.80 11.60 -4.04
C LEU A 118 -10.96 10.77 -3.46
N VAL A 119 -10.92 10.48 -2.16
CA VAL A 119 -11.98 9.72 -1.47
C VAL A 119 -13.29 10.49 -1.52
N THR A 120 -13.29 11.79 -1.27
CA THR A 120 -14.50 12.63 -1.28
C THR A 120 -15.14 12.61 -2.67
N ARG A 121 -14.37 12.92 -3.72
CA ARG A 121 -14.84 12.99 -5.10
C ARG A 121 -15.43 11.67 -5.60
N ARG A 122 -14.83 10.55 -5.19
CA ARG A 122 -15.22 9.21 -5.65
C ARG A 122 -16.34 8.62 -4.81
N SER A 123 -16.43 8.95 -3.51
CA SER A 123 -17.53 8.54 -2.64
C SER A 123 -18.82 9.28 -2.97
N GLU A 124 -18.75 10.55 -3.40
CA GLU A 124 -19.90 11.32 -3.88
C GLU A 124 -20.45 10.78 -5.21
N ALA A 125 -19.58 10.28 -6.08
CA ALA A 125 -19.99 9.66 -7.36
C ALA A 125 -20.62 8.26 -7.22
N VAL A 126 -20.47 7.63 -6.05
CA VAL A 126 -20.99 6.28 -5.74
C VAL A 126 -22.29 6.33 -4.93
N ARG A 127 -22.66 7.51 -4.40
CA ARG A 127 -23.99 7.75 -3.79
C ARG A 127 -25.05 8.03 -4.86
#